data_AF-A0A1C6CE93-F1
#
_entry.id   AF-A0A1C6CE93-F1
#
_cell.length_a   1.000
_cell.length_b   1.000
_cell.length_c   1.000
_cell.angle_alpha   90.00
_cell.angle_beta   90.00
_cell.angle_gamma   90.00
#
_symmetry.space_group_name_H-M   'P 1'
#
loop_
_entity.id
_entity.type
_entity.pdbx_description
1 polymer ?
#
loop_
_entity_poly.entity_id
_entity_poly.type
_entity_poly.pdbx_seq_one_letter_code
_entity_poly.pdbx_strand_id
1 'polypeptide(L)'
;MNKQSTNDSTNQPQIPNGIGGGIGRNSNGANLVWNGDDISNYSAIFDNAIFKTTDSDDYTKILDMIEHLDSLDDIESYLDVDEVLKYFAANTFLVNLDSYVSNMNHNYYLYENDGIVSILPWDYNLSFAGFQAGSASNAINFPIDSPVSDSLEESPLIGKLLEVDEYKDIYHHYLNEIVENFVNNGTLETLITKTDSLISSYIQNDATAFYTYDEYKASLSNLINFGYDRATSIAAQLDGSQPSTNTGTIETTVDLSAMGQQGGGNEKGEMNNMRGSSDTTPPNAYSSTPQSDNTTESSMNIPNSNTTSNFPGNISSNTSDLDPSIMMQAMQIIQSSEDGSITDSIKTELLNLGLTNEEITQLSSIQIPNQDNNGMHDIKNNNLAMGPGNISTDNTNLIITLSSIVLLVIALVFVSFFKKRKYIS
;
A
#
# COMPACT_ATOMS: atom_id res chain seq x y z
N MET A 1 2.01 -52.34 -46.13
CA MET A 1 1.15 -52.91 -45.07
C MET A 1 1.75 -52.48 -43.74
N ASN A 2 0.93 -51.79 -42.95
CA ASN A 2 1.26 -50.86 -41.86
C ASN A 2 2.29 -51.32 -40.82
N LYS A 3 3.18 -50.40 -40.43
CA LYS A 3 3.44 -50.07 -39.01
C LYS A 3 3.63 -48.56 -38.88
N GLN A 4 2.65 -47.92 -38.24
CA GLN A 4 2.69 -46.52 -37.83
C GLN A 4 3.77 -46.33 -36.75
N SER A 5 4.59 -45.31 -36.97
CA SER A 5 5.48 -44.72 -35.97
C SER A 5 4.65 -43.77 -35.11
N THR A 6 4.71 -43.95 -33.79
CA THR A 6 4.13 -43.05 -32.80
C THR A 6 4.98 -41.78 -32.75
N ASN A 7 4.41 -40.65 -33.17
CA ASN A 7 5.01 -39.34 -32.98
C ASN A 7 4.72 -38.85 -31.57
N ASP A 8 5.81 -38.64 -30.84
CA ASP A 8 5.88 -37.86 -29.61
C ASP A 8 5.58 -36.39 -29.96
N SER A 9 4.63 -35.77 -29.28
CA SER A 9 4.22 -34.39 -29.52
C SER A 9 4.04 -33.67 -28.18
N THR A 10 5.13 -33.01 -27.80
CA THR A 10 5.23 -31.79 -26.99
C THR A 10 3.93 -31.27 -26.36
N ASN A 11 3.76 -31.50 -25.05
CA ASN A 11 2.87 -30.74 -24.19
C ASN A 11 3.37 -29.29 -24.07
N GLN A 12 2.66 -28.35 -24.70
CA GLN A 12 2.64 -26.94 -24.34
C GLN A 12 1.26 -26.67 -23.74
N PRO A 13 1.15 -26.21 -22.48
CA PRO A 13 -0.14 -25.82 -21.92
C PRO A 13 -0.73 -24.65 -22.72
N GLN A 14 -1.89 -24.86 -23.33
CA GLN A 14 -2.66 -23.78 -23.94
C GLN A 14 -3.31 -22.95 -22.83
N ILE A 15 -2.99 -21.67 -22.78
CA ILE A 15 -3.72 -20.68 -21.98
C ILE A 15 -5.09 -20.45 -22.63
N PRO A 16 -6.23 -20.71 -21.96
CA PRO A 16 -7.54 -20.40 -22.51
C PRO A 16 -7.78 -18.89 -22.44
N ASN A 17 -7.74 -18.23 -23.59
CA ASN A 17 -8.29 -16.88 -23.79
C ASN A 17 -9.79 -16.88 -23.53
N GLY A 18 -10.25 -16.00 -22.63
CA GLY A 18 -11.67 -15.77 -22.39
C GLY A 18 -11.93 -14.63 -21.41
N ILE A 19 -11.63 -13.40 -21.82
CA ILE A 19 -12.10 -12.17 -21.15
C ILE A 19 -13.48 -11.85 -21.71
N GLY A 20 -14.50 -11.93 -20.87
CA GLY A 20 -15.87 -11.54 -21.18
C GLY A 20 -16.71 -11.53 -19.90
N GLY A 21 -17.11 -10.33 -19.47
CA GLY A 21 -17.93 -10.11 -18.28
C GLY A 21 -19.26 -10.86 -18.35
N GLY A 22 -19.58 -11.55 -17.26
CA GLY A 22 -20.82 -12.30 -17.08
C GLY A 22 -20.95 -12.75 -15.62
N ILE A 23 -22.11 -12.43 -15.05
CA ILE A 23 -22.58 -12.80 -13.71
C ILE A 23 -22.40 -14.31 -13.46
N GLY A 24 -21.76 -14.67 -12.33
CA GLY A 24 -21.65 -16.04 -11.82
C GLY A 24 -20.50 -16.85 -12.44
N ARG A 25 -19.25 -16.41 -12.26
CA ARG A 25 -18.10 -17.30 -12.49
C ARG A 25 -17.97 -18.22 -11.27
N ASN A 26 -18.02 -19.52 -11.48
CA ASN A 26 -17.61 -20.49 -10.47
C ASN A 26 -16.15 -20.20 -10.13
N SER A 27 -15.86 -19.72 -8.92
CA SER A 27 -14.49 -19.49 -8.42
C SER A 27 -13.68 -20.80 -8.39
N ASN A 28 -14.36 -21.96 -8.52
CA ASN A 28 -13.81 -23.29 -8.34
C ASN A 28 -13.01 -23.37 -7.02
N GLY A 29 -13.53 -22.72 -5.98
CA GLY A 29 -12.98 -22.65 -4.64
C GLY A 29 -11.88 -21.62 -4.41
N ALA A 30 -11.45 -20.86 -5.43
CA ALA A 30 -10.41 -19.82 -5.27
C ALA A 30 -10.81 -18.70 -4.29
N ASN A 31 -12.10 -18.54 -4.02
CA ASN A 31 -12.61 -17.58 -3.06
C ASN A 31 -12.75 -18.14 -1.63
N LEU A 32 -12.46 -19.43 -1.42
CA LEU A 32 -12.51 -20.08 -0.10
C LEU A 32 -13.91 -20.15 0.52
N VAL A 33 -14.97 -20.04 -0.30
CA VAL A 33 -16.34 -20.31 0.17
C VAL A 33 -16.51 -21.81 0.36
N TRP A 34 -16.95 -22.21 1.56
CA TRP A 34 -17.22 -23.61 1.87
C TRP A 34 -18.33 -24.17 0.96
N ASN A 35 -18.01 -25.24 0.24
CA ASN A 35 -18.91 -25.92 -0.68
C ASN A 35 -18.90 -27.45 -0.47
N GLY A 36 -18.63 -27.90 0.75
CA GLY A 36 -18.50 -29.31 1.11
C GLY A 36 -17.07 -29.84 1.01
N ASP A 37 -16.92 -31.13 1.30
CA ASP A 37 -15.66 -31.84 1.52
C ASP A 37 -15.04 -32.46 0.25
N ASP A 38 -15.70 -32.34 -0.90
CA ASP A 38 -15.16 -32.82 -2.17
C ASP A 38 -14.05 -31.87 -2.64
N ILE A 39 -12.80 -32.37 -2.64
CA ILE A 39 -11.59 -31.68 -3.13
C ILE A 39 -11.82 -31.05 -4.51
N SER A 40 -12.62 -31.68 -5.40
CA SER A 40 -12.87 -31.15 -6.74
C SER A 40 -13.63 -29.82 -6.77
N ASN A 41 -14.31 -29.46 -5.68
CA ASN A 41 -14.94 -28.15 -5.50
C ASN A 41 -13.92 -27.01 -5.43
N TYR A 42 -12.66 -27.31 -5.09
CA TYR A 42 -11.57 -26.35 -4.90
C TYR A 42 -10.44 -26.57 -5.90
N SER A 43 -10.78 -27.00 -7.12
CA SER A 43 -9.80 -27.30 -8.17
C SER A 43 -8.90 -26.11 -8.53
N ALA A 44 -9.37 -24.86 -8.38
CA ALA A 44 -8.51 -23.69 -8.60
C ALA A 44 -7.33 -23.60 -7.61
N ILE A 45 -7.46 -24.19 -6.41
CA ILE A 45 -6.38 -24.26 -5.42
C ILE A 45 -5.52 -25.49 -5.70
N PHE A 46 -6.13 -26.68 -5.71
CA PHE A 46 -5.40 -27.94 -5.68
C PHE A 46 -4.74 -28.31 -7.02
N ASP A 47 -5.32 -27.91 -8.16
CA ASP A 47 -4.67 -28.12 -9.47
C ASP A 47 -3.47 -27.17 -9.68
N ASN A 48 -3.36 -26.11 -8.86
CA ASN A 48 -2.29 -25.11 -8.91
C ASN A 48 -1.31 -25.22 -7.72
N ALA A 49 -1.29 -26.35 -7.01
CA ALA A 49 -0.32 -26.60 -5.95
C ALA A 49 1.12 -26.46 -6.46
N ILE A 50 1.91 -25.63 -5.77
CA ILE A 50 3.26 -25.25 -6.21
C ILE A 50 4.29 -26.36 -5.93
N PHE A 51 4.21 -26.98 -4.75
CA PHE A 51 5.15 -28.01 -4.37
C PHE A 51 4.70 -29.37 -4.90
N LYS A 52 5.61 -30.09 -5.54
CA LYS A 52 5.37 -31.46 -6.00
C LYS A 52 5.16 -32.46 -4.86
N THR A 53 5.50 -32.06 -3.64
CA THR A 53 5.32 -32.84 -2.42
C THR A 53 3.94 -32.63 -1.80
N THR A 54 3.19 -31.61 -2.23
CA THR A 54 1.82 -31.40 -1.75
C THR A 54 0.94 -32.56 -2.22
N ASP A 55 0.22 -33.16 -1.30
CA ASP A 55 -0.62 -34.33 -1.55
C ASP A 55 -2.00 -34.23 -0.89
N SER A 56 -2.74 -35.35 -0.87
CA SER A 56 -4.11 -35.41 -0.35
C SER A 56 -4.22 -35.07 1.14
N ASP A 57 -3.18 -35.35 1.93
CA ASP A 57 -3.19 -35.06 3.35
C ASP A 57 -3.12 -33.54 3.55
N ASP A 58 -2.30 -32.85 2.76
CA ASP A 58 -2.22 -31.38 2.77
C ASP A 58 -3.53 -30.74 2.26
N TYR A 59 -4.16 -31.31 1.23
CA TYR A 59 -5.46 -30.82 0.74
C TYR A 59 -6.53 -30.92 1.81
N THR A 60 -6.51 -31.99 2.62
CA THR A 60 -7.47 -32.17 3.71
C THR A 60 -7.31 -31.08 4.76
N LYS A 61 -6.08 -30.68 5.13
CA LYS A 61 -5.86 -29.57 6.08
C LYS A 61 -6.37 -28.23 5.57
N ILE A 62 -6.21 -27.96 4.26
CA ILE A 62 -6.78 -26.75 3.65
C ILE A 62 -8.32 -26.81 3.68
N LEU A 63 -8.92 -27.97 3.40
CA LEU A 63 -10.38 -28.16 3.49
C LEU A 63 -10.88 -27.95 4.91
N ASP A 64 -10.20 -28.53 5.90
CA ASP A 64 -10.53 -28.36 7.32
C ASP A 64 -10.52 -26.86 7.67
N MET A 65 -9.49 -26.12 7.26
CA MET A 65 -9.45 -24.66 7.47
C MET A 65 -10.65 -23.95 6.83
N ILE A 66 -11.02 -24.29 5.60
CA ILE A 66 -12.16 -23.65 4.91
C ILE A 66 -13.49 -23.97 5.62
N GLU A 67 -13.69 -25.20 6.09
CA GLU A 67 -14.87 -25.60 6.88
C GLU A 67 -14.95 -24.82 8.20
N HIS A 68 -13.82 -24.75 8.91
CA HIS A 68 -13.73 -24.05 10.19
C HIS A 68 -13.83 -22.53 10.04
N LEU A 69 -13.44 -21.96 8.89
CA LEU A 69 -13.66 -20.56 8.56
C LEU A 69 -15.16 -20.24 8.36
N ASP A 70 -15.92 -21.13 7.74
CA ASP A 70 -17.36 -20.92 7.55
C ASP A 70 -18.14 -20.96 8.88
N SER A 71 -17.77 -21.88 9.79
CA SER A 71 -18.39 -22.01 11.10
C SER A 71 -17.84 -21.04 12.17
N LEU A 72 -16.61 -20.56 11.99
CA LEU A 72 -15.79 -19.85 12.98
C LEU A 72 -15.50 -20.67 14.26
N ASP A 73 -15.77 -21.98 14.25
CA ASP A 73 -15.49 -22.85 15.39
C ASP A 73 -13.98 -23.15 15.46
N ASP A 74 -13.31 -22.71 16.53
CA ASP A 74 -11.88 -23.00 16.80
C ASP A 74 -10.93 -22.63 15.65
N ILE A 75 -11.23 -21.54 14.92
CA ILE A 75 -10.52 -21.16 13.70
C ILE A 75 -9.00 -20.98 13.89
N GLU A 76 -8.54 -20.52 15.06
CA GLU A 76 -7.11 -20.35 15.36
C GLU A 76 -6.31 -21.67 15.38
N SER A 77 -7.00 -22.80 15.54
CA SER A 77 -6.38 -24.13 15.43
C SER A 77 -6.13 -24.57 13.98
N TYR A 78 -6.58 -23.79 12.99
CA TYR A 78 -6.48 -24.08 11.56
C TYR A 78 -5.94 -22.92 10.74
N LEU A 79 -6.02 -21.69 11.24
CA LEU A 79 -5.64 -20.47 10.52
C LEU A 79 -4.78 -19.56 11.40
N ASP A 80 -3.69 -19.04 10.85
CA ASP A 80 -2.94 -17.94 11.45
C ASP A 80 -3.72 -16.63 11.24
N VAL A 81 -4.69 -16.39 12.13
CA VAL A 81 -5.59 -15.24 12.07
C VAL A 81 -4.80 -13.92 12.09
N ASP A 82 -3.74 -13.81 12.89
CA ASP A 82 -2.93 -12.59 12.99
C ASP A 82 -2.22 -12.27 11.66
N GLU A 83 -1.63 -13.27 11.00
CA GLU A 83 -1.00 -13.09 9.69
C GLU A 83 -2.02 -12.67 8.63
N VAL A 84 -3.20 -13.31 8.62
CA VAL A 84 -4.27 -13.06 7.66
C VAL A 84 -4.85 -11.64 7.82
N LEU A 85 -5.12 -11.19 9.05
CA LEU A 85 -5.59 -9.82 9.29
C LEU A 85 -4.55 -8.78 8.88
N LYS A 86 -3.25 -9.08 9.09
CA LYS A 86 -2.15 -8.23 8.63
C LYS A 86 -2.06 -8.18 7.09
N TYR A 87 -2.25 -9.31 6.40
CA TYR A 87 -2.37 -9.37 4.95
C TYR A 87 -3.50 -8.49 4.44
N PHE A 88 -4.68 -8.55 5.06
CA PHE A 88 -5.82 -7.74 4.62
C PHE A 88 -5.65 -6.26 4.94
N ALA A 89 -5.02 -5.89 6.04
CA ALA A 89 -4.71 -4.49 6.35
C ALA A 89 -3.82 -3.88 5.25
N ALA A 90 -2.81 -4.62 4.78
CA ALA A 90 -1.95 -4.21 3.68
C ALA A 90 -2.74 -4.07 2.36
N ASN A 91 -3.54 -5.07 1.96
CA ASN A 91 -4.34 -4.99 0.73
C ASN A 91 -5.37 -3.86 0.77
N THR A 92 -5.96 -3.59 1.94
CA THR A 92 -6.93 -2.50 2.14
C THR A 92 -6.28 -1.14 1.99
N PHE A 93 -5.09 -0.96 2.57
CA PHE A 93 -4.32 0.28 2.37
C PHE A 93 -3.93 0.45 0.90
N LEU A 94 -3.42 -0.61 0.28
CA LEU A 94 -2.98 -0.56 -1.11
C LEU A 94 -4.11 -0.51 -2.14
N VAL A 95 -5.37 -0.77 -1.74
CA VAL A 95 -6.50 -0.94 -2.67
C VAL A 95 -6.11 -1.95 -3.77
N ASN A 96 -5.56 -3.09 -3.35
CA ASN A 96 -5.05 -4.11 -4.26
C ASN A 96 -6.18 -5.03 -4.74
N LEU A 97 -6.93 -4.58 -5.74
CA LEU A 97 -8.07 -5.35 -6.26
C LEU A 97 -7.66 -6.48 -7.23
N ASP A 98 -6.40 -6.54 -7.65
CA ASP A 98 -5.84 -7.68 -8.39
C ASP A 98 -5.36 -8.76 -7.40
N SER A 99 -6.24 -9.15 -6.48
CA SER A 99 -5.91 -10.04 -5.36
C SER A 99 -7.09 -10.91 -4.94
N TYR A 100 -7.06 -11.46 -3.72
CA TYR A 100 -8.17 -12.21 -3.15
C TYR A 100 -9.46 -11.38 -3.03
N VAL A 101 -9.36 -10.07 -2.75
CA VAL A 101 -10.49 -9.20 -2.38
C VAL A 101 -11.35 -8.72 -3.57
N SER A 102 -11.20 -9.36 -4.72
CA SER A 102 -12.04 -9.13 -5.89
C SER A 102 -12.62 -10.41 -6.45
N ASN A 103 -13.57 -10.25 -7.36
CA ASN A 103 -14.24 -11.35 -8.05
C ASN A 103 -13.32 -12.23 -8.92
N MET A 104 -12.02 -11.93 -8.97
CA MET A 104 -11.02 -12.76 -9.62
C MET A 104 -10.32 -13.73 -8.65
N ASN A 105 -10.35 -13.45 -7.34
CA ASN A 105 -9.84 -14.30 -6.24
C ASN A 105 -8.47 -14.95 -6.51
N HIS A 106 -7.44 -14.15 -6.74
CA HIS A 106 -6.12 -14.64 -7.20
C HIS A 106 -4.97 -13.90 -6.53
N ASN A 107 -3.73 -14.16 -6.97
CA ASN A 107 -2.52 -13.49 -6.49
C ASN A 107 -2.28 -13.66 -4.97
N TYR A 108 -2.53 -14.87 -4.47
CA TYR A 108 -2.17 -15.31 -3.13
C TYR A 108 -1.71 -16.77 -3.16
N TYR A 109 -0.99 -17.17 -2.12
CA TYR A 109 -0.74 -18.58 -1.82
C TYR A 109 -1.31 -18.92 -0.45
N LEU A 110 -1.83 -20.13 -0.30
CA LEU A 110 -2.04 -20.73 1.01
C LEU A 110 -0.80 -21.50 1.40
N TYR A 111 -0.32 -21.26 2.61
CA TYR A 111 0.81 -21.97 3.17
C TYR A 111 0.36 -22.72 4.42
N GLU A 112 0.44 -24.05 4.38
CA GLU A 112 0.13 -24.89 5.53
C GLU A 112 1.43 -25.27 6.24
N ASN A 113 1.42 -25.14 7.56
CA ASN A 113 2.50 -25.60 8.44
C ASN A 113 1.93 -26.19 9.74
N ASP A 114 2.12 -27.50 9.93
CA ASP A 114 1.68 -28.25 11.12
C ASP A 114 0.18 -28.11 11.43
N GLY A 115 -0.65 -28.06 10.39
CA GLY A 115 -2.11 -27.93 10.45
C GLY A 115 -2.61 -26.47 10.43
N ILE A 116 -1.72 -25.49 10.61
CA ILE A 116 -2.07 -24.07 10.59
C ILE A 116 -1.81 -23.50 9.21
N VAL A 117 -2.84 -22.92 8.61
CA VAL A 117 -2.79 -22.29 7.30
C VAL A 117 -2.56 -20.78 7.44
N SER A 118 -1.75 -20.21 6.56
CA SER A 118 -1.54 -18.77 6.43
C SER A 118 -1.64 -18.32 4.97
N ILE A 119 -1.56 -17.02 4.71
CA ILE A 119 -1.78 -16.43 3.39
C ILE A 119 -0.61 -15.56 2.95
N LEU A 120 0.05 -15.98 1.88
CA LEU A 120 1.21 -15.26 1.36
C LEU A 120 0.82 -14.36 0.19
N PRO A 121 1.29 -13.10 0.16
CA PRO A 121 1.06 -12.20 -0.95
C PRO A 121 1.84 -12.62 -2.20
N TRP A 122 1.23 -12.48 -3.37
CA TRP A 122 1.89 -12.65 -4.66
C TRP A 122 1.47 -11.55 -5.63
N ASP A 123 2.35 -11.15 -6.54
CA ASP A 123 2.09 -10.22 -7.65
C ASP A 123 1.32 -8.91 -7.29
N TYR A 124 2.01 -7.98 -6.62
CA TYR A 124 1.43 -6.70 -6.17
C TYR A 124 1.68 -5.55 -7.17
N ASN A 125 1.98 -5.88 -8.43
CA ASN A 125 2.28 -4.89 -9.47
C ASN A 125 1.11 -3.94 -9.77
N LEU A 126 -0.14 -4.37 -9.55
CA LEU A 126 -1.36 -3.58 -9.73
C LEU A 126 -1.98 -3.09 -8.40
N SER A 127 -1.19 -3.08 -7.33
CA SER A 127 -1.52 -2.37 -6.08
C SER A 127 -1.59 -0.85 -6.29
N PHE A 128 -1.86 -0.08 -5.22
CA PHE A 128 -2.09 1.37 -5.26
C PHE A 128 -3.23 1.75 -6.22
N ALA A 129 -4.32 1.00 -6.17
CA ALA A 129 -5.48 1.17 -7.05
C ALA A 129 -5.16 1.01 -8.56
N GLY A 130 -4.10 0.27 -8.88
CA GLY A 130 -3.68 -0.03 -10.26
C GLY A 130 -4.66 -0.94 -11.01
N PHE A 131 -5.52 -1.69 -10.32
CA PHE A 131 -6.54 -2.54 -10.94
C PHE A 131 -7.96 -2.11 -10.60
N GLN A 132 -8.75 -1.77 -11.63
CA GLN A 132 -10.21 -1.62 -11.56
C GLN A 132 -10.79 -0.75 -10.42
N ALA A 133 -10.01 0.17 -9.84
CA ALA A 133 -10.48 1.02 -8.73
C ALA A 133 -11.50 2.09 -9.14
N GLY A 134 -11.71 2.29 -10.44
CA GLY A 134 -12.68 3.23 -11.00
C GLY A 134 -12.17 4.67 -11.00
N SER A 135 -12.11 5.32 -9.83
CA SER A 135 -11.70 6.72 -9.69
C SER A 135 -10.74 6.92 -8.52
N ALA A 136 -9.95 8.00 -8.54
CA ALA A 136 -9.09 8.37 -7.42
C ALA A 136 -9.89 8.53 -6.12
N SER A 137 -11.05 9.19 -6.19
CA SER A 137 -11.95 9.34 -5.04
C SER A 137 -12.39 7.99 -4.47
N ASN A 138 -12.77 7.03 -5.33
CA ASN A 138 -13.19 5.70 -4.87
C ASN A 138 -12.02 4.93 -4.24
N ALA A 139 -10.82 5.04 -4.83
CA ALA A 139 -9.62 4.41 -4.32
C ALA A 139 -9.22 4.94 -2.93
N ILE A 140 -9.10 6.26 -2.79
CA ILE A 140 -8.74 6.90 -1.52
C ILE A 140 -9.78 6.58 -0.44
N ASN A 141 -11.05 6.60 -0.81
CA ASN A 141 -12.16 6.38 0.11
C ASN A 141 -12.65 4.94 0.16
N PHE A 142 -11.82 3.97 -0.24
CA PHE A 142 -12.19 2.55 -0.20
C PHE A 142 -12.49 2.12 1.26
N PRO A 143 -13.65 1.47 1.51
CA PRO A 143 -14.10 1.12 2.87
C PRO A 143 -13.16 0.14 3.55
N ILE A 144 -12.90 0.34 4.85
CA ILE A 144 -12.06 -0.56 5.65
C ILE A 144 -12.82 -1.76 6.23
N ASP A 145 -14.11 -1.63 6.51
CA ASP A 145 -14.94 -2.71 7.10
C ASP A 145 -15.71 -3.52 6.04
N SER A 146 -15.61 -3.11 4.77
CA SER A 146 -16.07 -3.87 3.61
C SER A 146 -15.01 -3.85 2.50
N PRO A 147 -13.75 -4.27 2.76
CA PRO A 147 -12.61 -3.99 1.87
C PRO A 147 -12.53 -4.94 0.67
N VAL A 148 -13.65 -5.14 -0.03
CA VAL A 148 -13.80 -6.01 -1.20
C VAL A 148 -14.52 -5.28 -2.34
N SER A 149 -14.26 -5.70 -3.58
CA SER A 149 -14.92 -5.10 -4.76
C SER A 149 -16.30 -5.70 -5.08
N ASP A 150 -16.64 -6.84 -4.47
CA ASP A 150 -17.90 -7.57 -4.63
C ASP A 150 -18.71 -7.60 -3.32
N SER A 151 -18.62 -8.67 -2.53
CA SER A 151 -19.31 -8.79 -1.24
C SER A 151 -18.50 -9.65 -0.27
N LEU A 152 -18.66 -9.39 1.03
CA LEU A 152 -17.89 -10.10 2.07
C LEU A 152 -18.22 -11.60 2.10
N GLU A 153 -19.42 -11.98 1.69
CA GLU A 153 -19.86 -13.38 1.58
C GLU A 153 -19.10 -14.13 0.48
N GLU A 154 -18.70 -13.44 -0.59
CA GLU A 154 -17.88 -14.01 -1.66
C GLU A 154 -16.39 -14.02 -1.31
N SER A 155 -15.99 -13.43 -0.18
CA SER A 155 -14.61 -13.36 0.32
C SER A 155 -14.53 -13.72 1.81
N PRO A 156 -14.94 -14.95 2.21
CA PRO A 156 -15.12 -15.35 3.60
C PRO A 156 -13.86 -15.20 4.47
N LEU A 157 -12.66 -15.27 3.90
CA LEU A 157 -11.43 -15.13 4.70
C LEU A 157 -11.32 -13.77 5.37
N ILE A 158 -11.79 -12.69 4.74
CA ILE A 158 -11.93 -11.39 5.41
C ILE A 158 -13.33 -11.21 5.99
N GLY A 159 -14.37 -11.63 5.26
CA GLY A 159 -15.77 -11.46 5.66
C GLY A 159 -16.09 -12.05 7.02
N LYS A 160 -15.78 -13.34 7.22
CA LYS A 160 -16.05 -14.05 8.47
C LYS A 160 -15.18 -13.54 9.62
N LEU A 161 -13.90 -13.25 9.36
CA LEU A 161 -13.00 -12.76 10.41
C LEU A 161 -13.47 -11.39 10.94
N LEU A 162 -13.95 -10.49 10.10
CA LEU A 162 -14.49 -9.19 10.54
C LEU A 162 -15.84 -9.28 11.25
N GLU A 163 -16.53 -10.44 11.26
CA GLU A 163 -17.71 -10.65 12.11
C GLU A 163 -17.32 -10.78 13.60
N VAL A 164 -16.07 -11.13 13.90
CA VAL A 164 -15.55 -11.25 15.26
C VAL A 164 -14.94 -9.92 15.69
N ASP A 165 -15.52 -9.30 16.73
CA ASP A 165 -15.09 -7.96 17.20
C ASP A 165 -13.60 -7.92 17.58
N GLU A 166 -13.07 -8.96 18.22
CA GLU A 166 -11.65 -9.04 18.59
C GLU A 166 -10.72 -9.05 17.35
N TYR A 167 -11.08 -9.77 16.29
CA TYR A 167 -10.30 -9.81 15.06
C TYR A 167 -10.42 -8.49 14.28
N LYS A 168 -11.61 -7.86 14.30
CA LYS A 168 -11.79 -6.52 13.74
C LYS A 168 -10.90 -5.50 14.44
N ASP A 169 -10.80 -5.55 15.77
CA ASP A 169 -9.93 -4.66 16.54
C ASP A 169 -8.44 -4.85 16.19
N ILE A 170 -8.00 -6.11 15.99
CA ILE A 170 -6.62 -6.42 15.54
C ILE A 170 -6.38 -5.88 14.12
N TYR A 171 -7.33 -6.07 13.20
CA TYR A 171 -7.25 -5.54 11.84
C TYR A 171 -7.20 -4.01 11.82
N HIS A 172 -8.05 -3.34 12.61
CA HIS A 172 -8.02 -1.88 12.78
C HIS A 172 -6.71 -1.40 13.39
N HIS A 173 -6.14 -2.15 14.34
CA HIS A 173 -4.81 -1.86 14.86
C HIS A 173 -3.76 -1.88 13.75
N TYR A 174 -3.75 -2.89 12.87
CA TYR A 174 -2.82 -2.93 11.74
C TYR A 174 -3.01 -1.80 10.72
N LEU A 175 -4.25 -1.41 10.45
CA LEU A 175 -4.52 -0.22 9.63
C LEU A 175 -3.94 1.04 10.28
N ASN A 176 -4.11 1.21 11.58
CA ASN A 176 -3.55 2.33 12.32
C ASN A 176 -2.02 2.30 12.34
N GLU A 177 -1.40 1.12 12.45
CA GLU A 177 0.06 0.97 12.35
C GLU A 177 0.58 1.40 10.96
N ILE A 178 -0.14 1.08 9.89
CA ILE A 178 0.21 1.58 8.54
C ILE A 178 0.11 3.11 8.49
N VAL A 179 -0.97 3.68 9.01
CA VAL A 179 -1.16 5.14 9.05
C VAL A 179 -0.03 5.82 9.82
N GLU A 180 0.21 5.43 11.07
CA GLU A 180 1.14 6.14 11.96
C GLU A 180 2.59 5.79 11.67
N ASN A 181 2.90 4.50 11.52
CA ASN A 181 4.27 4.00 11.50
C ASN A 181 4.79 3.68 10.09
N PHE A 182 3.98 3.79 9.05
CA PHE A 182 4.44 3.68 7.67
C PHE A 182 4.24 4.98 6.88
N VAL A 183 3.11 5.68 7.05
CA VAL A 183 2.83 6.91 6.30
C VAL A 183 3.25 8.17 7.08
N ASN A 184 2.65 8.44 8.24
CA ASN A 184 2.85 9.70 8.97
C ASN A 184 4.28 9.91 9.47
N ASN A 185 5.01 8.83 9.74
CA ASN A 185 6.42 8.91 10.12
C ASN A 185 7.40 9.06 8.94
N GLY A 186 6.90 9.13 7.69
CA GLY A 186 7.71 9.33 6.49
C GLY A 186 8.37 8.07 5.92
N THR A 187 8.05 6.87 6.41
CA THR A 187 8.66 5.62 5.91
C THR A 187 8.30 5.37 4.44
N LEU A 188 7.05 5.60 4.03
CA LEU A 188 6.61 5.45 2.64
C LEU A 188 7.42 6.36 1.68
N GLU A 189 7.49 7.65 1.99
CA GLU A 189 8.20 8.64 1.17
C GLU A 189 9.69 8.32 1.09
N THR A 190 10.29 7.92 2.21
CA THR A 190 11.69 7.47 2.28
C THR A 190 11.92 6.25 1.38
N LEU A 191 11.02 5.27 1.40
CA LEU A 191 11.12 4.06 0.59
C LEU A 191 11.01 4.38 -0.90
N ILE A 192 10.06 5.23 -1.30
CA ILE A 192 9.89 5.69 -2.69
C ILE A 192 11.13 6.42 -3.17
N THR A 193 11.63 7.39 -2.39
CA THR A 193 12.79 8.23 -2.74
C THR A 193 14.08 7.40 -2.84
N LYS A 194 14.27 6.45 -1.92
CA LYS A 194 15.40 5.52 -1.96
C LYS A 194 15.32 4.62 -3.18
N THR A 195 14.14 4.14 -3.53
CA THR A 195 13.93 3.30 -4.71
C THR A 195 14.22 4.09 -5.98
N ASP A 196 13.71 5.32 -6.10
CA ASP A 196 14.02 6.24 -7.21
C ASP A 196 15.53 6.47 -7.36
N SER A 197 16.23 6.76 -6.27
CA SER A 197 17.68 6.92 -6.29
C SER A 197 18.44 5.69 -6.81
N LEU A 198 17.91 4.48 -6.59
CA LEU A 198 18.52 3.24 -7.05
C LEU A 198 18.26 2.97 -8.55
N ILE A 199 17.07 3.30 -9.06
CA ILE A 199 16.62 2.84 -10.39
C ILE A 199 16.49 3.95 -11.43
N SER A 200 16.37 5.22 -11.04
CA SER A 200 16.06 6.35 -11.93
C SER A 200 17.01 6.46 -13.13
N SER A 201 18.32 6.33 -12.90
CA SER A 201 19.30 6.39 -13.98
C SER A 201 19.24 5.18 -14.91
N TYR A 202 18.84 4.02 -14.42
CA TYR A 202 18.64 2.83 -15.24
C TYR A 202 17.41 3.01 -16.14
N ILE A 203 16.30 3.50 -15.58
CA ILE A 203 15.07 3.79 -16.34
C ILE A 203 15.34 4.82 -17.43
N GLN A 204 16.05 5.92 -17.11
CA GLN A 204 16.37 6.96 -18.09
C GLN A 204 17.15 6.42 -19.30
N ASN A 205 17.96 5.39 -19.10
CA ASN A 205 18.83 4.80 -20.12
C ASN A 205 18.26 3.50 -20.72
N ASP A 206 17.10 3.03 -20.27
CA ASP A 206 16.50 1.79 -20.73
C ASP A 206 15.70 2.02 -22.03
N ALA A 207 16.25 1.55 -23.14
CA ALA A 207 15.61 1.61 -24.46
C ALA A 207 14.37 0.70 -24.60
N THR A 208 14.09 -0.13 -23.60
CA THR A 208 12.98 -1.09 -23.54
C THR A 208 11.96 -0.78 -22.45
N ALA A 209 12.10 0.36 -21.76
CA ALA A 209 11.19 0.76 -20.70
C ALA A 209 9.73 0.86 -21.20
N PHE A 210 8.79 0.35 -20.40
CA PHE A 210 7.35 0.41 -20.70
C PHE A 210 6.79 1.84 -20.65
N TYR A 211 7.41 2.69 -19.83
CA TYR A 211 7.04 4.09 -19.62
C TYR A 211 8.23 5.00 -19.91
N THR A 212 7.94 6.21 -20.36
CA THR A 212 8.96 7.25 -20.51
C THR A 212 9.52 7.67 -19.15
N TYR A 213 10.73 8.24 -19.16
CA TYR A 213 11.34 8.75 -17.94
C TYR A 213 10.51 9.86 -17.27
N ASP A 214 9.86 10.72 -18.06
CA ASP A 214 9.00 11.79 -17.54
C ASP A 214 7.73 11.24 -16.87
N GLU A 215 7.09 10.21 -17.47
CA GLU A 215 5.95 9.50 -16.85
C GLU A 215 6.37 8.83 -15.53
N TYR A 216 7.55 8.19 -15.52
CA TYR A 216 8.11 7.64 -14.29
C TYR A 216 8.32 8.70 -13.21
N LYS A 217 8.91 9.86 -13.51
CA LYS A 217 9.10 10.92 -12.52
C LYS A 217 7.76 11.51 -12.04
N ALA A 218 6.77 11.60 -12.91
CA ALA A 218 5.43 12.07 -12.57
C ALA A 218 4.66 11.10 -11.65
N SER A 219 4.94 9.80 -11.72
CA SER A 219 4.28 8.80 -10.88
C SER A 219 4.71 8.90 -9.41
N LEU A 220 5.95 9.32 -9.13
CA LEU A 220 6.51 9.37 -7.77
C LEU A 220 5.70 10.27 -6.83
N SER A 221 5.37 11.49 -7.27
CA SER A 221 4.58 12.42 -6.45
C SER A 221 3.13 11.94 -6.28
N ASN A 222 2.55 11.34 -7.31
CA ASN A 222 1.21 10.74 -7.22
C ASN A 222 1.17 9.56 -6.24
N LEU A 223 2.22 8.73 -6.22
CA LEU A 223 2.30 7.58 -5.31
C LEU A 223 2.44 8.02 -3.85
N ILE A 224 3.22 9.08 -3.59
CA ILE A 224 3.34 9.69 -2.27
C ILE A 224 1.99 10.29 -1.84
N ASN A 225 1.35 11.08 -2.72
CA ASN A 225 0.04 11.68 -2.45
C ASN A 225 -1.04 10.63 -2.20
N PHE A 226 -1.04 9.53 -2.97
CA PHE A 226 -1.94 8.41 -2.74
C PHE A 226 -1.79 7.87 -1.32
N GLY A 227 -0.55 7.66 -0.86
CA GLY A 227 -0.29 7.18 0.49
C GLY A 227 -0.84 8.10 1.57
N TYR A 228 -0.59 9.41 1.47
CA TYR A 228 -1.09 10.40 2.43
C TYR A 228 -2.61 10.54 2.42
N ASP A 229 -3.22 10.66 1.24
CA ASP A 229 -4.68 10.78 1.11
C ASP A 229 -5.38 9.51 1.60
N ARG A 230 -4.82 8.33 1.29
CA ARG A 230 -5.35 7.04 1.73
C ARG A 230 -5.22 6.86 3.24
N ALA A 231 -4.09 7.24 3.83
CA ALA A 231 -3.90 7.21 5.28
C ALA A 231 -4.87 8.16 6.00
N THR A 232 -5.09 9.36 5.45
CA THR A 232 -6.06 10.33 5.97
C THR A 232 -7.47 9.75 5.96
N SER A 233 -7.87 9.11 4.86
CA SER A 233 -9.16 8.43 4.74
C SER A 233 -9.31 7.27 5.72
N ILE A 234 -8.29 6.42 5.88
CA ILE A 234 -8.31 5.30 6.83
C ILE A 234 -8.43 5.82 8.27
N ALA A 235 -7.66 6.83 8.66
CA ALA A 235 -7.74 7.44 9.99
C ALA A 235 -9.16 7.97 10.28
N ALA A 236 -9.77 8.64 9.30
CA ALA A 236 -11.14 9.16 9.41
C ALA A 236 -12.21 8.05 9.47
N GLN A 237 -11.96 6.88 8.86
CA GLN A 237 -12.85 5.73 8.98
C GLN A 237 -12.71 5.04 10.35
N LEU A 238 -11.48 4.92 10.87
CA LEU A 238 -11.18 4.36 12.18
C LEU A 238 -11.77 5.20 13.32
N ASP A 239 -11.74 6.54 13.21
CA ASP A 239 -12.30 7.44 14.22
C ASP A 239 -13.81 7.68 14.08
N GLY A 240 -14.43 7.17 13.00
CA GLY A 240 -15.86 7.25 12.72
C GLY A 240 -16.33 8.58 12.10
N SER A 241 -15.42 9.47 11.69
CA SER A 241 -15.76 10.69 10.95
C SER A 241 -16.09 10.46 9.47
N GLN A 242 -15.69 9.32 8.92
CA GLN A 242 -16.08 8.80 7.59
C GLN A 242 -16.69 7.40 7.71
N PRO A 243 -17.57 6.99 6.77
CA PRO A 243 -18.13 5.63 6.78
C PRO A 243 -17.04 4.58 6.55
N SER A 244 -17.06 3.50 7.33
CA SER A 244 -16.10 2.39 7.21
C SER A 244 -16.58 1.26 6.29
N THR A 245 -17.89 1.14 6.05
CA THR A 245 -18.52 0.08 5.22
C THR A 245 -18.98 0.56 3.84
N ASN A 246 -18.87 1.86 3.56
CA ASN A 246 -19.21 2.50 2.30
C ASN A 246 -18.13 3.50 1.92
N THR A 247 -18.09 3.91 0.65
CA THR A 247 -17.12 4.92 0.20
C THR A 247 -17.29 6.24 0.97
N GLY A 248 -16.20 6.70 1.58
CA GLY A 248 -16.08 8.02 2.19
C GLY A 248 -15.99 9.18 1.18
N THR A 249 -15.63 10.35 1.67
CA THR A 249 -15.72 11.64 0.95
C THR A 249 -14.49 12.53 1.09
N ILE A 250 -13.33 11.97 1.47
CA ILE A 250 -12.06 12.71 1.47
C ILE A 250 -11.74 13.11 0.02
N GLU A 251 -11.58 14.41 -0.19
CA GLU A 251 -11.16 14.97 -1.47
C GLU A 251 -9.71 14.58 -1.77
N THR A 252 -9.41 14.33 -3.05
CA THR A 252 -8.06 13.92 -3.48
C THR A 252 -7.72 14.55 -4.82
N THR A 253 -6.44 14.87 -5.00
CA THR A 253 -5.88 15.34 -6.27
C THR A 253 -5.04 14.27 -6.97
N VAL A 254 -5.05 13.03 -6.46
CA VAL A 254 -4.29 11.91 -7.03
C VAL A 254 -4.76 11.64 -8.46
N ASP A 255 -3.80 11.59 -9.39
CA ASP A 255 -4.04 11.13 -10.75
C ASP A 255 -3.64 9.66 -10.88
N LEU A 256 -4.63 8.77 -10.82
CA LEU A 256 -4.36 7.33 -10.95
C LEU A 256 -3.75 6.98 -12.32
N SER A 257 -4.03 7.76 -13.38
CA SER A 257 -3.49 7.47 -14.71
C SER A 257 -1.97 7.65 -14.79
N ALA A 258 -1.41 8.48 -13.90
CA ALA A 258 0.03 8.69 -13.76
C ALA A 258 0.74 7.55 -13.02
N MET A 259 0.01 6.64 -12.36
CA MET A 259 0.58 5.55 -11.56
C MET A 259 0.54 4.19 -12.25
N GLY A 260 0.03 4.13 -13.49
CA GLY A 260 -0.15 2.89 -14.24
C GLY A 260 -1.42 2.16 -13.81
N GLN A 261 -2.38 2.01 -14.73
CA GLN A 261 -3.66 1.35 -14.44
C GLN A 261 -4.01 0.29 -15.48
N GLN A 262 -4.71 -0.74 -15.02
CA GLN A 262 -5.36 -1.76 -15.80
C GLN A 262 -6.86 -1.79 -15.48
N GLY A 263 -7.70 -1.68 -16.52
CA GLY A 263 -9.12 -2.01 -16.41
C GLY A 263 -10.11 -0.88 -16.08
N GLY A 264 -9.73 0.41 -16.04
CA GLY A 264 -10.72 1.50 -16.07
C GLY A 264 -10.24 2.89 -15.64
N GLY A 265 -10.51 3.90 -16.47
CA GLY A 265 -10.41 5.33 -16.13
C GLY A 265 -9.69 6.21 -17.16
N ASN A 266 -10.29 6.42 -18.35
CA ASN A 266 -9.88 7.31 -19.47
C ASN A 266 -8.82 6.79 -20.47
N GLU A 267 -9.31 6.54 -21.70
CA GLU A 267 -8.79 6.81 -23.06
C GLU A 267 -7.29 7.06 -23.35
N LYS A 268 -6.36 6.43 -22.63
CA LYS A 268 -4.98 6.22 -23.11
C LYS A 268 -4.48 4.79 -22.97
N GLY A 269 -5.41 3.84 -23.09
CA GLY A 269 -5.10 2.44 -23.36
C GLY A 269 -4.61 2.21 -24.79
N GLU A 270 -3.59 2.95 -25.24
CA GLU A 270 -2.74 2.46 -26.33
C GLU A 270 -1.59 1.70 -25.69
N MET A 271 -1.88 0.45 -25.28
CA MET A 271 -0.85 -0.58 -25.27
C MET A 271 -0.33 -0.66 -26.70
N ASN A 272 0.80 0.00 -26.95
CA ASN A 272 1.52 -0.07 -28.19
C ASN A 272 1.70 -1.55 -28.55
N ASN A 273 1.02 -1.96 -29.62
CA ASN A 273 1.25 -3.22 -30.31
C ASN A 273 2.71 -3.26 -30.78
N MET A 274 3.65 -3.67 -29.93
CA MET A 274 4.97 -4.15 -30.36
C MET A 274 4.81 -5.56 -30.93
N ARG A 275 4.14 -5.61 -32.08
CA ARG A 275 4.18 -6.77 -32.96
C ARG A 275 5.53 -6.70 -33.68
N GLY A 276 6.48 -7.51 -33.21
CA GLY A 276 7.81 -7.65 -33.77
C GLY A 276 7.77 -7.74 -35.29
N SER A 277 8.48 -6.81 -35.92
CA SER A 277 8.72 -6.78 -37.36
C SER A 277 9.58 -7.98 -37.75
N SER A 278 9.01 -8.91 -38.51
CA SER A 278 9.77 -9.79 -39.38
C SER A 278 9.26 -9.58 -40.81
N ASP A 279 10.04 -8.81 -41.56
CA ASP A 279 9.94 -8.64 -43.00
C ASP A 279 10.04 -10.01 -43.71
N THR A 280 9.01 -10.34 -44.51
CA THR A 280 9.16 -10.86 -45.88
C THR A 280 7.88 -10.57 -46.68
N THR A 281 7.99 -9.60 -47.60
CA THR A 281 7.11 -9.15 -48.71
C THR A 281 6.74 -10.24 -49.75
N PRO A 282 5.94 -9.98 -50.83
CA PRO A 282 4.64 -9.28 -51.02
C PRO A 282 3.76 -10.04 -52.10
N PRO A 283 2.89 -9.42 -52.95
CA PRO A 283 1.81 -8.44 -52.78
C PRO A 283 0.44 -8.97 -53.29
N ASN A 284 -0.68 -8.34 -52.90
CA ASN A 284 -1.69 -8.03 -53.92
C ASN A 284 -2.53 -6.80 -53.55
N ALA A 285 -2.59 -5.89 -54.51
CA ALA A 285 -3.35 -4.66 -54.50
C ALA A 285 -4.87 -4.94 -54.48
N TYR A 286 -5.65 -4.07 -53.85
CA TYR A 286 -6.77 -3.38 -54.51
C TYR A 286 -7.25 -2.23 -53.61
N SER A 287 -7.11 -1.02 -54.16
CA SER A 287 -7.70 0.22 -53.70
C SER A 287 -9.21 0.22 -53.89
N SER A 288 -9.96 0.78 -52.92
CA SER A 288 -11.20 1.52 -53.22
C SER A 288 -11.66 2.33 -52.00
N THR A 289 -11.38 3.63 -52.02
CA THR A 289 -12.30 4.66 -51.49
C THR A 289 -13.35 4.95 -52.57
N PRO A 290 -14.58 5.37 -52.21
CA PRO A 290 -14.84 6.81 -52.27
C PRO A 290 -15.86 7.39 -51.26
N GLN A 291 -15.68 8.70 -51.01
CA GLN A 291 -16.67 9.80 -50.80
C GLN A 291 -17.73 9.69 -49.70
N SER A 292 -17.71 10.56 -48.68
CA SER A 292 -18.13 11.99 -48.62
C SER A 292 -19.64 12.19 -48.57
N ASP A 293 -20.16 12.74 -47.47
CA ASP A 293 -21.20 13.77 -47.52
C ASP A 293 -21.28 14.62 -46.23
N ASN A 294 -21.09 15.91 -46.51
CA ASN A 294 -21.38 17.20 -45.88
C ASN A 294 -22.32 17.43 -44.67
N THR A 295 -21.96 18.54 -43.99
CA THR A 295 -22.76 19.56 -43.24
C THR A 295 -23.14 19.26 -41.79
N THR A 296 -22.83 20.09 -40.79
CA THR A 296 -23.25 21.51 -40.65
C THR A 296 -22.37 22.26 -39.62
N GLU A 297 -22.13 23.54 -39.86
CA GLU A 297 -21.54 24.50 -38.92
C GLU A 297 -22.50 24.81 -37.76
N SER A 298 -21.94 25.01 -36.56
CA SER A 298 -22.52 25.88 -35.53
C SER A 298 -21.38 26.42 -34.66
N SER A 299 -21.13 27.70 -34.83
CA SER A 299 -20.25 28.55 -34.03
C SER A 299 -20.81 28.75 -32.62
N MET A 300 -19.96 28.58 -31.59
CA MET A 300 -20.12 29.32 -30.35
C MET A 300 -18.79 29.42 -29.60
N ASN A 301 -18.49 30.67 -29.24
CA ASN A 301 -17.25 31.20 -28.68
C ASN A 301 -17.50 31.43 -27.18
N ILE A 302 -16.68 30.89 -26.26
CA ILE A 302 -16.69 31.26 -24.82
C ILE A 302 -15.25 31.26 -24.27
N PRO A 303 -14.90 32.19 -23.36
CA PRO A 303 -13.61 32.84 -23.30
C PRO A 303 -12.67 32.36 -22.18
N ASN A 304 -11.40 32.71 -22.36
CA ASN A 304 -10.30 32.63 -21.41
C ASN A 304 -10.58 33.47 -20.14
N SER A 305 -10.46 32.88 -18.95
CA SER A 305 -10.42 33.60 -17.68
C SER A 305 -9.20 33.19 -16.85
N ASN A 306 -8.19 34.06 -16.87
CA ASN A 306 -7.20 34.18 -15.79
C ASN A 306 -7.92 34.57 -14.50
N THR A 307 -7.71 33.80 -13.44
CA THR A 307 -8.01 34.25 -12.07
C THR A 307 -6.76 34.09 -11.22
N THR A 308 -6.16 35.24 -10.91
CA THR A 308 -5.17 35.44 -9.86
C THR A 308 -5.90 35.56 -8.52
N SER A 309 -5.59 34.70 -7.57
CA SER A 309 -6.02 34.83 -6.17
C SER A 309 -4.88 35.39 -5.32
N ASN A 310 -5.12 36.58 -4.76
CA ASN A 310 -4.30 37.24 -3.76
C ASN A 310 -4.48 36.56 -2.40
N PHE A 311 -3.38 36.18 -1.73
CA PHE A 311 -3.31 35.98 -0.27
C PHE A 311 -2.44 37.10 0.34
N PRO A 312 -2.86 37.75 1.45
CA PRO A 312 -2.09 38.81 2.10
C PRO A 312 -1.18 38.25 3.20
N GLY A 313 0.12 38.55 3.11
CA GLY A 313 1.10 38.25 4.17
C GLY A 313 2.51 38.64 3.71
N ASN A 314 3.00 39.78 4.19
CA ASN A 314 4.28 40.39 3.83
C ASN A 314 5.46 39.56 4.35
N ILE A 315 6.05 38.69 3.52
CA ILE A 315 7.37 38.09 3.76
C ILE A 315 8.39 38.92 2.99
N SER A 316 9.37 39.41 3.73
CA SER A 316 10.53 40.15 3.25
C SER A 316 11.12 39.53 1.99
N SER A 317 11.14 40.32 0.91
CA SER A 317 11.73 40.04 -0.39
C SER A 317 13.21 39.68 -0.29
N ASN A 318 13.53 38.38 -0.36
CA ASN A 318 14.76 37.82 -0.94
C ASN A 318 14.84 36.28 -0.93
N THR A 319 13.84 35.56 -0.41
CA THR A 319 13.79 34.08 -0.45
C THR A 319 13.13 33.51 -1.72
N SER A 320 12.88 34.35 -2.72
CA SER A 320 12.06 34.01 -3.90
C SER A 320 12.71 33.07 -4.92
N ASP A 321 13.94 32.60 -4.68
CA ASP A 321 14.69 31.73 -5.59
C ASP A 321 15.00 30.34 -5.00
N LEU A 322 14.55 30.03 -3.78
CA LEU A 322 14.72 28.68 -3.21
C LEU A 322 13.61 27.77 -3.71
N ASP A 323 13.99 26.61 -4.25
CA ASP A 323 13.06 25.55 -4.65
C ASP A 323 12.17 25.16 -3.45
N PRO A 324 10.82 25.19 -3.57
CA PRO A 324 9.91 24.83 -2.50
C PRO A 324 10.16 23.44 -1.88
N SER A 325 10.67 22.49 -2.68
CA SER A 325 11.05 21.16 -2.20
C SER A 325 12.30 21.18 -1.32
N ILE A 326 13.31 21.97 -1.70
CA ILE A 326 14.53 22.16 -0.92
C ILE A 326 14.24 22.93 0.37
N MET A 327 13.32 23.90 0.33
CA MET A 327 12.91 24.65 1.52
C MET A 327 12.22 23.75 2.56
N MET A 328 11.39 22.81 2.11
CA MET A 328 10.70 21.85 2.98
C MET A 328 11.68 20.85 3.61
N GLN A 329 12.61 20.31 2.83
CA GLN A 329 13.70 19.45 3.35
C GLN A 329 14.59 20.21 4.33
N ALA A 330 14.92 21.47 4.05
CA ALA A 330 15.72 22.30 4.94
C ALA A 330 15.00 22.58 6.27
N MET A 331 13.69 22.84 6.24
CA MET A 331 12.89 23.00 7.46
C MET A 331 12.81 21.71 8.29
N GLN A 332 12.71 20.55 7.65
CA GLN A 332 12.67 19.26 8.34
C GLN A 332 14.00 18.92 9.02
N ILE A 333 15.13 19.22 8.38
CA ILE A 333 16.46 19.08 8.99
C ILE A 333 16.59 20.01 10.20
N ILE A 334 16.08 21.25 10.13
CA ILE A 334 16.12 22.18 11.26
C ILE A 334 15.21 21.70 12.41
N GLN A 335 14.03 21.14 12.11
CA GLN A 335 13.09 20.60 13.09
C GLN A 335 13.58 19.31 13.79
N SER A 336 14.65 18.69 13.29
CA SER A 336 15.31 17.58 13.98
C SER A 336 16.06 18.01 15.26
N SER A 337 16.27 19.32 15.47
CA SER A 337 16.77 19.87 16.74
C SER A 337 15.63 20.23 17.70
N GLU A 338 15.71 19.78 18.95
CA GLU A 338 14.68 19.99 19.99
C GLU A 338 14.37 21.49 20.26
N ASP A 339 15.28 22.41 19.92
CA ASP A 339 15.15 23.85 20.14
C ASP A 339 15.18 24.70 18.86
N GLY A 340 15.21 24.07 17.68
CA GLY A 340 15.30 24.74 16.37
C GLY A 340 16.65 25.41 16.10
N SER A 341 17.70 25.12 16.89
CA SER A 341 19.02 25.69 16.70
C SER A 341 19.81 24.99 15.58
N ILE A 342 20.43 25.78 14.71
CA ILE A 342 21.29 25.27 13.64
C ILE A 342 22.66 24.92 14.23
N THR A 343 22.83 23.65 14.62
CA THR A 343 24.13 23.08 15.03
C THR A 343 25.07 22.90 13.83
N ASP A 344 26.37 22.70 14.08
CA ASP A 344 27.35 22.43 13.00
C ASP A 344 27.00 21.15 12.19
N SER A 345 26.33 20.18 12.82
CA SER A 345 25.82 18.97 12.16
C SER A 345 24.70 19.31 11.19
N ILE A 346 23.69 20.04 11.65
CA ILE A 346 22.55 20.52 10.83
C ILE A 346 23.04 21.40 9.68
N LYS A 347 24.00 22.29 9.95
CA LYS A 347 24.61 23.13 8.92
C LYS A 347 25.26 22.29 7.82
N THR A 348 25.93 21.19 8.18
CA THR A 348 26.56 20.29 7.20
C THR A 348 25.52 19.59 6.33
N GLU A 349 24.40 19.15 6.92
CA GLU A 349 23.30 18.53 6.17
C GLU A 349 22.62 19.52 5.22
N LEU A 350 22.40 20.77 5.66
CA LEU A 350 21.86 21.83 4.80
C LEU A 350 22.80 22.19 3.64
N LEU A 351 24.12 22.19 3.86
CA LEU A 351 25.09 22.38 2.77
C LEU A 351 25.06 21.20 1.76
N ASN A 352 24.82 19.97 2.24
CA ASN A 352 24.69 18.80 1.38
C ASN A 352 23.39 18.80 0.56
N LEU A 353 22.34 19.49 1.02
CA LEU A 353 21.13 19.77 0.24
C LEU A 353 21.34 20.82 -0.87
N GLY A 354 22.55 21.39 -0.98
CA GLY A 354 22.89 22.37 -2.01
C GLY A 354 22.61 23.82 -1.62
N LEU A 355 22.27 24.10 -0.35
CA LEU A 355 22.13 25.47 0.14
C LEU A 355 23.50 26.11 0.37
N THR A 356 23.57 27.41 0.13
CA THR A 356 24.71 28.26 0.47
C THR A 356 24.69 28.70 1.94
N ASN A 357 25.84 29.16 2.45
CA ASN A 357 25.91 29.68 3.82
C ASN A 357 24.99 30.89 4.02
N GLU A 358 24.80 31.70 2.99
CA GLU A 358 23.90 32.84 2.97
C GLU A 358 22.43 32.40 3.10
N GLU A 359 22.00 31.36 2.39
CA GLU A 359 20.64 30.80 2.47
C GLU A 359 20.37 30.13 3.84
N ILE A 360 21.35 29.42 4.38
CA ILE A 360 21.26 28.84 5.74
C ILE A 360 21.11 29.93 6.80
N THR A 361 21.79 31.07 6.61
CA THR A 361 21.66 32.24 7.50
C THR A 361 20.30 32.91 7.37
N GLN A 362 19.66 32.85 6.19
CA GLN A 362 18.29 33.34 6.03
C GLN A 362 17.27 32.40 6.67
N LEU A 363 17.46 31.08 6.54
CA LEU A 363 16.60 30.08 7.18
C LEU A 363 16.59 30.20 8.71
N SER A 364 17.72 30.52 9.34
CA SER A 364 17.78 30.75 10.80
C SER A 364 17.01 31.99 11.26
N SER A 365 16.69 32.92 10.35
CA SER A 365 15.89 34.11 10.63
C SER A 365 14.39 33.93 10.44
N ILE A 366 13.96 32.78 9.89
CA ILE A 366 12.55 32.39 9.78
C ILE A 366 12.12 31.83 11.13
N GLN A 367 11.65 32.73 12.00
CA GLN A 367 11.18 32.38 13.33
C GLN A 367 9.82 31.69 13.24
N ILE A 368 9.75 30.39 13.52
CA ILE A 368 8.48 29.65 13.66
C ILE A 368 7.77 30.22 14.91
N PRO A 369 6.49 30.66 14.82
CA PRO A 369 5.75 31.07 15.99
C PRO A 369 5.63 29.90 16.96
N ASN A 370 6.22 30.03 18.14
CA ASN A 370 5.99 29.10 19.25
C ASN A 370 4.49 29.06 19.55
N GLN A 371 3.93 27.86 19.63
CA GLN A 371 2.55 27.63 20.00
C GLN A 371 2.40 27.93 21.50
N ASP A 372 2.19 29.22 21.82
CA ASP A 372 1.86 29.67 23.17
C ASP A 372 0.47 29.12 23.56
N ASN A 373 0.48 28.19 24.51
CA ASN A 373 -0.68 27.75 25.26
C ASN A 373 -1.36 28.95 25.94
N ASN A 374 -2.58 29.29 25.52
CA ASN A 374 -3.46 30.17 26.27
C ASN A 374 -4.92 29.69 26.22
N GLY A 375 -5.42 29.21 27.36
CA GLY A 375 -6.79 29.48 27.78
C GLY A 375 -7.72 28.29 28.07
N MET A 376 -7.53 27.59 29.20
CA MET A 376 -8.66 27.07 29.98
C MET A 376 -8.31 27.03 31.47
N HIS A 377 -9.18 27.66 32.27
CA HIS A 377 -9.04 27.94 33.70
C HIS A 377 -9.19 26.72 34.63
N ASP A 378 -8.32 26.70 35.65
CA ASP A 378 -8.49 26.29 37.07
C ASP A 378 -9.34 25.06 37.45
N ILE A 379 -8.73 24.06 38.11
CA ILE A 379 -9.09 23.58 39.47
C ILE A 379 -7.86 22.97 40.22
N LYS A 380 -7.31 23.76 41.16
CA LYS A 380 -6.80 23.48 42.54
C LYS A 380 -5.71 22.42 42.88
N ASN A 381 -4.64 22.98 43.51
CA ASN A 381 -3.90 22.58 44.73
C ASN A 381 -3.09 21.27 44.73
N ASN A 382 -1.85 21.16 45.25
CA ASN A 382 -1.00 22.04 46.09
C ASN A 382 0.45 21.49 46.10
N ASN A 383 1.44 22.41 46.09
CA ASN A 383 2.78 22.43 46.73
C ASN A 383 3.68 21.17 46.63
N LEU A 384 4.94 21.27 46.20
CA LEU A 384 6.01 22.04 46.87
C LEU A 384 7.13 22.46 45.90
N ALA A 385 7.58 23.69 46.07
CA ALA A 385 8.74 24.29 45.43
C ALA A 385 10.07 23.73 45.98
N MET A 386 11.08 23.61 45.11
CA MET A 386 12.44 24.11 45.34
C MET A 386 13.29 23.87 44.07
N GLY A 387 13.68 24.94 43.39
CA GLY A 387 14.98 24.99 42.70
C GLY A 387 15.94 25.88 43.50
N PRO A 388 17.21 26.07 43.10
CA PRO A 388 17.92 25.45 41.97
C PRO A 388 19.29 24.85 42.37
N GLY A 389 19.89 24.03 41.51
CA GLY A 389 21.29 23.61 41.67
C GLY A 389 21.79 22.71 40.55
N ASN A 390 22.59 23.28 39.65
CA ASN A 390 23.51 22.55 38.76
C ASN A 390 24.31 21.49 39.52
N ILE A 391 24.28 20.22 39.10
CA ILE A 391 25.35 19.20 39.29
C ILE A 391 25.18 18.10 38.21
N SER A 392 26.18 18.02 37.32
CA SER A 392 26.68 16.88 36.52
C SER A 392 25.82 15.62 36.28
N THR A 393 25.56 15.33 35.01
CA THR A 393 24.63 14.34 34.43
C THR A 393 25.16 12.93 34.13
N ASP A 394 26.32 12.51 34.66
CA ASP A 394 26.89 11.21 34.28
C ASP A 394 26.51 10.04 35.21
N ASN A 395 26.25 10.30 36.50
CA ASN A 395 26.04 9.22 37.48
C ASN A 395 24.59 8.71 37.56
N THR A 396 23.59 9.54 37.26
CA THR A 396 22.17 9.16 37.28
C THR A 396 21.82 8.20 36.16
N ASN A 397 22.34 8.44 34.96
CA ASN A 397 22.18 7.54 33.81
C ASN A 397 22.85 6.19 34.09
N LEU A 398 24.04 6.18 34.68
CA LEU A 398 24.75 4.94 35.02
C LEU A 398 23.98 4.10 36.05
N ILE A 399 23.35 4.73 37.04
CA ILE A 399 22.51 4.05 38.04
C ILE A 399 21.26 3.45 37.39
N ILE A 400 20.60 4.19 36.50
CA ILE A 400 19.42 3.68 35.77
C ILE A 400 19.80 2.48 34.90
N THR A 401 20.89 2.56 34.14
CA THR A 401 21.35 1.45 33.29
C THR A 401 21.74 0.22 34.09
N LEU A 402 22.45 0.38 35.21
CA LEU A 402 22.79 -0.73 36.10
C LEU A 402 21.55 -1.37 36.74
N SER A 403 20.54 -0.56 37.09
CA SER A 403 19.27 -1.03 37.65
C SER A 403 18.49 -1.88 36.64
N SER A 404 18.45 -1.45 35.37
CA SER A 404 17.80 -2.18 34.29
C SER A 404 18.48 -3.52 33.98
N ILE A 405 19.81 -3.57 34.03
CA ILE A 405 20.58 -4.82 33.83
C ILE A 405 20.28 -5.81 34.97
N VAL A 406 20.21 -5.35 36.21
CA VAL A 406 19.88 -6.23 37.36
C VAL A 406 18.47 -6.81 37.23
N LEU A 407 17.49 -5.99 36.82
CA LEU A 407 16.12 -6.46 36.56
C LEU A 407 16.06 -7.51 35.44
N LEU A 408 16.81 -7.31 34.36
CA LEU A 408 16.87 -8.25 33.24
C LEU A 408 17.51 -9.59 33.65
N VAL A 409 18.56 -9.57 34.47
CA VAL A 409 19.17 -10.79 35.01
C VAL A 409 18.21 -11.55 35.93
N ILE A 410 17.44 -10.86 36.77
CA ILE A 410 16.41 -11.48 37.63
C ILE A 410 15.32 -12.12 36.77
N ALA A 411 14.87 -11.46 35.71
CA ALA A 411 13.87 -11.98 34.79
C ALA A 411 14.37 -13.24 34.06
N LEU A 412 15.62 -13.25 33.58
CA LEU A 412 16.22 -14.42 32.93
C LEU A 412 16.37 -15.61 33.90
N VAL A 413 16.73 -15.36 35.16
CA VAL A 413 16.76 -16.39 36.21
C VAL A 413 15.35 -16.93 36.46
N PHE A 414 14.33 -16.06 36.54
CA PHE A 414 12.94 -16.47 36.72
C PHE A 414 12.44 -17.34 35.55
N VAL A 415 12.73 -16.96 34.30
CA VAL A 415 12.39 -17.74 33.10
C VAL A 415 13.10 -19.10 33.10
N SER A 416 14.33 -19.19 33.63
CA SER A 416 15.06 -20.47 33.71
C SER A 416 14.42 -21.52 34.64
N PHE A 417 13.56 -21.10 35.58
CA PHE A 417 12.79 -22.01 36.43
C PHE A 417 11.57 -22.62 35.71
N PHE A 418 11.14 -22.04 34.58
CA PHE A 418 10.08 -22.60 33.73
C PHE A 418 10.69 -23.44 32.61
N LYS A 419 11.06 -24.69 32.93
CA LYS A 419 11.38 -25.70 31.90
C LYS A 419 10.15 -25.94 31.02
N LYS A 420 10.29 -25.69 29.71
CA LYS A 420 9.32 -26.07 28.67
C LYS A 420 8.86 -27.52 28.91
N ARG A 421 7.56 -27.71 29.20
CA ARG A 421 6.96 -29.04 29.15
C ARG A 421 6.87 -29.43 27.68
N LYS A 422 7.66 -30.42 27.27
CA LYS A 422 7.41 -31.16 26.03
C LYS A 422 6.10 -31.92 26.25
N TYR A 423 5.05 -31.51 25.57
CA TYR A 423 3.90 -32.38 25.35
C TYR A 423 4.13 -33.09 24.03
N ILE A 424 4.23 -34.41 24.11
CA ILE A 424 4.15 -35.33 22.99
C ILE A 424 2.72 -35.88 23.06
N SER A 425 1.91 -35.58 22.05
CA SER A 425 1.01 -36.53 21.40
C SER A 425 0.71 -36.03 20.01
#